data_AF-A0A3P8P8V8-F1
#
_entry.id   AF-A0A3P8P8V8-F1
#
_cell.length_a   1.000
_cell.length_b   1.000
_cell.length_c   1.000
_cell.angle_alpha   90.00
_cell.angle_beta   90.00
_cell.angle_gamma   90.00
#
_symmetry.space_group_name_H-M   'P 1'
#
loop_
_entity.id
_entity.type
_entity.pdbx_description
1 polymer ?
#
loop_
_entity_poly.entity_id
_entity_poly.type
_entity_poly.pdbx_seq_one_letter_code
_entity_poly.pdbx_strand_id
1 'polypeptide(L)'
;NTTAEPGEADTETEAEAGPGRGEAGTKAEAGPGEAQAEAGPGEAQAEAGPGEAQAEAGPGEAQAEAGPGEAQAEAGPGEAEAQAEAGPGEAEAQAEAGTGVAEAEGGWTSSSGPPADVA
;
A
#
# COMPACT_ATOMS: atom_id res chain seq x y z
N ASN A 1 14.22 -14.09 5.68
CA ASN A 1 14.59 -13.51 6.99
C ASN A 1 15.77 -12.59 6.75
N THR A 2 15.49 -11.42 6.19
CA THR A 2 16.49 -10.38 5.95
C THR A 2 16.21 -9.33 7.02
N THR A 3 17.09 -9.25 8.00
CA THR A 3 17.04 -8.20 9.03
C THR A 3 17.89 -7.05 8.52
N ALA A 4 17.26 -5.95 8.11
CA ALA A 4 17.95 -4.71 7.80
C ALA A 4 18.32 -3.99 9.12
N GLU A 5 19.59 -3.58 9.24
CA GLU A 5 20.09 -2.79 10.38
C GLU A 5 19.75 -1.29 10.20
N PRO A 6 19.55 -0.52 11.28
CA PRO A 6 19.04 0.84 11.19
C PRO A 6 20.19 1.86 11.05
N GLY A 7 20.22 2.60 9.94
CA GLY A 7 21.08 3.78 9.81
C GLY A 7 21.37 4.23 8.38
N GLU A 8 20.56 5.16 7.88
CA GLU A 8 20.96 6.20 6.91
C GLU A 8 21.42 5.73 5.52
N ALA A 9 20.49 5.15 4.77
CA ALA A 9 20.47 5.18 3.31
C ALA A 9 19.01 5.33 2.88
N ASP A 10 18.72 5.96 1.75
CA ASP A 10 17.44 5.76 1.08
C ASP A 10 17.35 4.26 0.78
N THR A 11 16.62 3.51 1.62
CA THR A 11 16.55 2.05 1.53
C THR A 11 15.31 1.66 0.76
N GLU A 12 15.50 1.04 -0.40
CA GLU A 12 14.44 0.36 -1.16
C GLU A 12 14.27 -1.05 -0.58
N THR A 13 13.04 -1.37 -0.14
CA THR A 13 12.68 -2.68 0.39
C THR A 13 11.53 -3.25 -0.43
N GLU A 14 11.80 -4.34 -1.13
CA GLU A 14 10.81 -5.01 -1.99
C GLU A 14 10.44 -6.40 -1.43
N ALA A 15 9.14 -6.72 -1.41
CA ALA A 15 8.62 -7.98 -0.92
C ALA A 15 7.59 -8.59 -1.88
N GLU A 16 7.99 -9.66 -2.55
CA GLU A 16 7.22 -10.29 -3.63
C GLU A 16 6.69 -11.68 -3.26
N ALA A 17 5.38 -11.91 -3.36
CA ALA A 17 4.78 -13.25 -3.31
C ALA A 17 4.13 -13.63 -4.63
N GLY A 18 4.75 -14.62 -5.29
CA GLY A 18 4.24 -15.15 -6.54
C GLY A 18 2.90 -15.90 -6.43
N PRO A 19 2.15 -16.00 -7.53
CA PRO A 19 0.85 -16.67 -7.59
C PRO A 19 1.01 -18.17 -7.31
N GLY A 20 0.53 -18.62 -6.16
CA GLY A 20 0.58 -20.03 -5.76
C GLY A 20 0.89 -20.26 -4.27
N ARG A 21 1.32 -19.22 -3.56
CA ARG A 21 1.46 -19.22 -2.10
C ARG A 21 0.15 -18.71 -1.50
N GLY A 22 -0.90 -19.53 -1.58
CA GLY A 22 -2.24 -19.13 -1.10
C GLY A 22 -2.17 -18.49 0.29
N GLU A 23 -2.90 -17.38 0.45
CA GLU A 23 -3.15 -16.69 1.73
C GLU A 23 -1.88 -16.14 2.43
N ALA A 24 -0.70 -16.23 1.82
CA ALA A 24 0.54 -15.75 2.42
C ALA A 24 0.72 -14.26 2.10
N GLY A 25 0.41 -13.40 3.08
CA GLY A 25 0.60 -11.97 2.92
C GLY A 25 2.07 -11.57 2.71
N THR A 26 2.29 -10.54 1.91
CA THR A 26 3.60 -9.89 1.73
C THR A 26 3.71 -8.67 2.62
N LYS A 27 4.91 -8.49 3.18
CA LYS A 27 5.21 -7.31 3.97
C LYS A 27 6.58 -6.74 3.63
N ALA A 28 6.63 -5.46 3.30
CA ALA A 28 7.83 -4.65 3.16
C ALA A 28 7.82 -3.54 4.23
N GLU A 29 8.96 -3.34 4.88
CA GLU A 29 9.16 -2.28 5.88
C GLU A 29 10.47 -1.55 5.59
N ALA A 30 10.38 -0.26 5.28
CA ALA A 30 11.53 0.63 5.11
C ALA A 30 11.52 1.72 6.20
N GLY A 31 12.72 2.07 6.70
CA GLY A 31 12.89 3.20 7.61
C GLY A 31 12.73 4.51 6.83
N PRO A 32 13.82 5.14 6.37
CA PRO A 32 13.79 6.12 5.28
C PRO A 32 13.97 5.44 3.91
N GLY A 33 13.14 5.80 2.93
CA GLY A 33 13.20 5.26 1.58
C GLY A 33 11.89 4.62 1.13
N GLU A 34 11.99 3.69 0.20
CA GLU A 34 10.86 3.13 -0.54
C GLU A 34 10.54 1.73 -0.02
N ALA A 35 9.28 1.44 0.26
CA ALA A 35 8.79 0.11 0.62
C ALA A 35 7.78 -0.34 -0.41
N GLN A 36 8.02 -1.50 -1.03
CA GLN A 36 7.15 -2.06 -2.05
C GLN A 36 6.79 -3.51 -1.72
N ALA A 37 5.50 -3.83 -1.71
CA ALA A 37 5.01 -5.16 -1.43
C ALA A 37 4.00 -5.59 -2.49
N GLU A 38 4.28 -6.67 -3.22
CA GLU A 38 3.37 -7.21 -4.22
C GLU A 38 2.93 -8.64 -3.86
N ALA A 39 1.62 -8.85 -3.76
CA ALA A 39 1.00 -10.14 -3.55
C ALA A 39 0.11 -10.51 -4.74
N GLY A 40 0.23 -11.75 -5.23
CA GLY A 40 -0.72 -12.31 -6.19
C GLY A 40 -2.15 -12.38 -5.62
N PRO A 41 -2.56 -13.47 -4.96
CA PRO A 41 -3.76 -13.51 -4.13
C PRO A 41 -3.41 -13.42 -2.64
N GLY A 42 -4.03 -12.51 -1.89
CA GLY A 42 -3.81 -12.34 -0.45
C GLY A 42 -3.59 -10.88 -0.04
N GLU A 43 -2.90 -10.70 1.07
CA GLU A 43 -2.64 -9.39 1.68
C GLU A 43 -1.26 -8.85 1.24
N ALA A 44 -1.17 -7.58 0.85
CA ALA A 44 0.09 -6.88 0.60
C ALA A 44 0.20 -5.67 1.52
N GLN A 45 1.32 -5.55 2.23
CA GLN A 45 1.54 -4.47 3.19
C GLN A 45 2.90 -3.81 2.99
N ALA A 46 2.91 -2.50 2.76
CA ALA A 46 4.13 -1.70 2.66
C ALA A 46 4.12 -0.59 3.69
N GLU A 47 5.18 -0.49 4.49
CA GLU A 47 5.36 0.56 5.49
C GLU A 47 6.67 1.30 5.24
N ALA A 48 6.59 2.60 5.04
CA ALA A 48 7.74 3.50 4.96
C ALA A 48 7.65 4.58 6.05
N GLY A 49 8.78 4.88 6.70
CA GLY A 49 8.90 6.03 7.61
C GLY A 49 8.80 7.35 6.81
N PRO A 50 9.92 7.99 6.43
CA PRO A 50 9.92 9.00 5.36
C PRO A 50 10.23 8.39 4.00
N GLY A 51 9.36 8.58 3.01
CA GLY A 51 9.52 8.09 1.65
C GLY A 51 8.22 7.55 1.06
N GLU A 52 8.32 6.57 0.18
CA GLU A 52 7.20 6.06 -0.59
C GLU A 52 6.83 4.64 -0.13
N ALA A 53 5.54 4.38 0.05
CA ALA A 53 5.02 3.05 0.38
C ALA A 53 4.06 2.60 -0.73
N GLN A 54 4.32 1.44 -1.32
CA GLN A 54 3.52 0.88 -2.41
C GLN A 54 3.12 -0.56 -2.08
N ALA A 55 1.82 -0.82 -2.05
CA ALA A 55 1.28 -2.15 -1.84
C ALA A 55 0.37 -2.53 -3.00
N GLU A 56 0.67 -3.64 -3.66
CA GLU A 56 -0.14 -4.20 -4.73
C GLU A 56 -0.62 -5.60 -4.36
N ALA A 57 -1.93 -5.80 -4.34
CA ALA A 57 -2.56 -7.10 -4.22
C ALA A 57 -3.38 -7.40 -5.47
N GLY A 58 -3.38 -8.65 -5.96
CA GLY A 58 -4.41 -9.12 -6.89
C GLY A 58 -5.77 -9.22 -6.18
N PRO A 59 -6.41 -10.38 -6.04
CA PRO A 59 -7.58 -10.48 -5.17
C PRO A 59 -7.14 -10.50 -3.69
N GLY A 60 -7.55 -9.49 -2.92
CA GLY A 60 -7.30 -9.40 -1.48
C GLY A 60 -7.13 -7.97 -0.96
N GLU A 61 -6.32 -7.79 0.06
CA GLU A 61 -6.14 -6.51 0.76
C GLU A 61 -4.77 -5.93 0.43
N ALA A 62 -4.70 -4.64 0.09
CA ALA A 62 -3.47 -3.89 -0.12
C ALA A 62 -3.45 -2.71 0.87
N GLN A 63 -2.36 -2.60 1.63
CA GLN A 63 -2.18 -1.56 2.64
C GLN A 63 -0.82 -0.89 2.48
N ALA A 64 -0.83 0.43 2.26
CA ALA A 64 0.37 1.23 2.18
C ALA A 64 0.35 2.33 3.24
N GLU A 65 1.37 2.38 4.08
CA GLU A 65 1.52 3.41 5.11
C GLU A 65 2.85 4.14 4.92
N ALA A 66 2.77 5.46 4.72
CA ALA A 66 3.91 6.35 4.70
C ALA A 66 3.80 7.36 5.85
N GLY A 67 4.90 7.60 6.58
CA GLY A 67 5.00 8.70 7.51
C GLY A 67 4.92 10.04 6.77
N PRO A 68 6.04 10.67 6.37
CA PRO A 68 6.04 11.72 5.34
C PRO A 68 6.37 11.18 3.94
N GLY A 69 5.52 11.46 2.95
CA GLY A 69 5.73 11.07 1.56
C GLY A 69 4.47 10.53 0.89
N GLU A 70 4.62 9.54 0.02
CA GLU A 70 3.54 9.03 -0.81
C GLU A 70 3.16 7.60 -0.38
N ALA A 71 1.88 7.33 -0.26
CA ALA A 71 1.35 6.00 0.01
C ALA A 71 0.41 5.58 -1.11
N GLN A 72 0.64 4.43 -1.73
CA GLN A 72 -0.19 3.91 -2.81
C GLN A 72 -0.57 2.47 -2.54
N ALA A 73 -1.87 2.20 -2.53
CA ALA A 73 -2.41 0.85 -2.41
C ALA A 73 -3.25 0.50 -3.64
N GLU A 74 -2.93 -0.60 -4.30
CA GLU A 74 -3.68 -1.13 -5.43
C GLU A 74 -4.17 -2.54 -5.13
N ALA A 75 -5.47 -2.75 -5.27
CA ALA A 75 -6.09 -4.05 -5.10
C ALA A 75 -6.79 -4.48 -6.40
N GLY A 76 -6.57 -5.72 -6.81
CA GLY A 76 -7.14 -6.34 -7.99
C GLY A 76 -8.64 -6.63 -7.88
N PRO A 77 -9.24 -7.18 -8.95
CA PRO A 77 -10.69 -7.27 -9.08
C PRO A 77 -11.32 -8.30 -8.14
N GLY A 78 -12.45 -7.96 -7.51
CA GLY A 78 -13.23 -8.87 -6.66
C GLY A 78 -13.74 -8.22 -5.37
N GLU A 79 -13.80 -9.02 -4.30
CA GLU A 79 -13.86 -8.54 -2.92
C GLU A 79 -12.42 -8.20 -2.52
N ALA A 80 -12.05 -6.93 -2.65
CA ALA A 80 -10.69 -6.46 -2.47
C ALA A 80 -10.68 -5.10 -1.76
N GLU A 81 -9.68 -4.83 -0.93
CA GLU A 81 -9.60 -3.59 -0.15
C GLU A 81 -8.24 -2.94 -0.38
N ALA A 82 -8.22 -1.69 -0.78
CA ALA A 82 -7.02 -0.88 -0.91
C ALA A 82 -7.06 0.25 0.11
N GLN A 83 -6.04 0.34 0.96
CA GLN A 83 -5.95 1.36 2.00
C GLN A 83 -4.57 2.02 1.92
N ALA A 84 -4.56 3.34 1.75
CA ALA A 84 -3.35 4.13 1.73
C ALA A 84 -3.41 5.20 2.81
N GLU A 85 -2.41 5.26 3.69
CA GLU A 85 -2.26 6.31 4.69
C GLU A 85 -0.94 7.02 4.52
N ALA A 86 -0.99 8.35 4.38
CA ALA A 86 0.19 9.20 4.36
C ALA A 86 0.03 10.29 5.42
N GLY A 87 1.01 10.42 6.32
CA GLY A 87 1.06 11.49 7.32
C GLY A 87 1.13 12.87 6.67
N PRO A 88 2.29 13.51 6.47
CA PRO A 88 2.42 14.64 5.55
C PRO A 88 2.70 14.14 4.12
N GLY A 89 1.68 14.11 3.26
CA GLY A 89 1.86 13.82 1.84
C GLY A 89 0.60 13.30 1.16
N GLU A 90 0.79 12.51 0.11
CA GLU A 90 -0.25 12.06 -0.80
C GLU A 90 -0.56 10.59 -0.53
N ALA A 91 -1.84 10.25 -0.43
CA ALA A 91 -2.30 8.88 -0.29
C ALA A 91 -3.24 8.59 -1.46
N GLU A 92 -3.04 7.45 -2.11
CA GLU A 92 -3.85 6.99 -3.22
C GLU A 92 -4.22 5.52 -3.01
N ALA A 93 -5.50 5.21 -3.11
CA ALA A 93 -5.99 3.85 -3.04
C ALA A 93 -6.84 3.56 -4.27
N GLN A 94 -6.63 2.39 -4.86
CA GLN A 94 -7.30 1.96 -6.07
C GLN A 94 -7.75 0.50 -5.92
N ALA A 95 -9.01 0.24 -6.21
CA ALA A 95 -9.55 -1.11 -6.30
C ALA A 95 -10.09 -1.33 -7.72
N GLU A 96 -9.57 -2.35 -8.39
CA GLU A 96 -10.01 -2.79 -9.71
C GLU A 96 -11.48 -3.26 -9.70
N ALA A 97 -12.16 -3.15 -10.83
CA ALA A 97 -13.62 -3.27 -10.93
C ALA A 97 -14.21 -4.52 -10.23
N GLY A 98 -15.12 -4.30 -9.27
CA GLY A 98 -15.70 -5.34 -8.43
C GLY A 98 -16.56 -4.77 -7.29
N THR A 99 -16.59 -5.45 -6.15
CA THR A 99 -17.17 -4.95 -4.89
C THR A 99 -16.10 -4.35 -3.98
N GLY A 100 -14.93 -4.05 -4.54
CA GLY A 100 -13.79 -3.60 -3.76
C GLY A 100 -13.94 -2.19 -3.20
N VAL A 101 -13.18 -1.91 -2.16
CA VAL A 101 -13.18 -0.66 -1.40
C VAL A 101 -11.79 -0.03 -1.52
N ALA A 102 -11.74 1.27 -1.77
CA ALA A 102 -10.49 2.02 -1.85
C ALA A 102 -10.56 3.24 -0.94
N GLU A 103 -9.68 3.30 0.05
CA GLU A 103 -9.64 4.34 1.07
C GLU A 103 -8.24 4.96 1.12
N ALA A 104 -8.17 6.29 1.01
CA ALA A 104 -6.91 7.02 1.01
C ALA A 104 -6.97 8.20 1.97
N GLU A 105 -6.06 8.21 2.94
CA GLU A 105 -5.98 9.20 4.02
C GLU A 105 -4.61 9.91 3.93
N GLY A 106 -4.57 11.02 3.18
CA GLY A 106 -3.38 11.89 3.09
C GLY A 106 -3.52 13.14 3.96
N GLY A 107 -2.48 13.51 4.72
CA GLY A 107 -2.53 14.71 5.57
C GLY A 107 -2.38 16.05 4.83
N TRP A 108 -2.34 16.06 3.49
CA TRP A 108 -2.70 17.27 2.74
C TRP A 108 -4.22 17.41 2.73
N THR A 109 -4.75 18.13 3.71
CA THR A 109 -6.17 18.48 3.77
C THR A 109 -6.56 19.42 2.62
N SER A 110 -6.70 18.89 1.40
CA SER A 110 -7.47 19.55 0.35
C SER A 110 -8.87 18.97 0.39
N SER A 111 -9.79 19.71 1.00
CA SER A 111 -11.20 19.38 1.05
C SER A 111 -11.74 19.10 -0.36
N SER A 112 -12.04 17.84 -0.67
CA SER A 112 -12.90 17.42 -1.79
C SER A 112 -13.32 15.99 -1.51
N GLY A 113 -14.42 15.74 -0.78
CA GLY A 113 -15.76 15.60 -1.38
C GLY A 113 -16.15 14.12 -1.31
N PRO A 114 -17.41 13.76 -1.01
CA PRO A 114 -17.81 12.37 -0.69
C PRO A 114 -17.61 11.40 -1.86
N PRO A 115 -17.56 10.07 -1.60
CA PRO A 115 -17.37 9.06 -2.65
C PRO A 115 -18.39 9.25 -3.76
N ALA A 116 -17.92 9.12 -5.00
CA ALA A 116 -18.76 9.14 -6.19
C ALA A 116 -19.64 7.87 -6.23
N ASP A 117 -20.68 7.84 -5.39
CA ASP A 117 -21.89 7.10 -5.70
C ASP A 117 -22.68 7.97 -6.69
N VAL A 118 -22.47 7.75 -7.99
CA VAL A 118 -23.31 8.35 -9.03
C VAL A 118 -23.63 7.31 -10.12
N ALA A 119 -24.88 6.83 -9.97
CA ALA A 119 -25.85 6.37 -10.98
C ALA A 119 -25.89 4.89 -11.38
#